data_AF-D8J3A7-F1
#
_entry.id   AF-D8J3A7-F1
#
_cell.length_a   1.000
_cell.length_b   1.000
_cell.length_c   1.000
_cell.angle_alpha   90.00
_cell.angle_beta   90.00
_cell.angle_gamma   90.00
#
_symmetry.space_group_name_H-M   'P 1'
#
loop_
_entity.id
_entity.type
_entity.pdbx_description
1 polymer ?
#
loop_
_entity_poly.entity_id
_entity_poly.type
_entity_poly.pdbx_seq_one_letter_code
_entity_poly.pdbx_strand_id
1 'polypeptide(L)' 'MVGPMTDDERRAGSQRLYAGFVVLVGASAGVMALSGGATLVQATLVAGAGVLLGGALLWWLFRIV' A
#
# COMPACT_ATOMS: atom_id res chain seq x y z
N MET A 1 -0.26 -13.82 -29.03
CA MET A 1 0.09 -14.12 -27.62
C MET A 1 1.21 -13.18 -27.24
N VAL A 2 1.13 -12.54 -26.07
CA VAL A 2 2.26 -11.74 -25.57
C VAL A 2 3.44 -12.68 -25.30
N GLY A 3 4.65 -12.25 -25.63
CA GLY A 3 5.86 -13.01 -25.31
C GLY A 3 6.03 -13.18 -23.79
N PRO A 4 6.86 -14.13 -23.33
CA PRO A 4 7.13 -14.30 -21.91
C PRO A 4 7.65 -12.97 -21.34
N MET A 5 7.00 -12.50 -20.27
CA MET A 5 7.37 -11.27 -19.59
C MET A 5 8.77 -11.43 -18.98
N THR A 6 9.62 -10.43 -19.17
CA THR A 6 10.96 -10.44 -18.56
C THR A 6 10.87 -10.28 -17.04
N ASP A 7 11.88 -10.77 -16.32
CA ASP A 7 11.89 -10.69 -14.84
C ASP A 7 11.89 -9.24 -14.34
N ASP A 8 12.54 -8.32 -15.07
CA ASP A 8 12.58 -6.89 -14.75
C ASP A 8 11.20 -6.23 -14.90
N GLU A 9 10.50 -6.50 -16.01
CA GLU A 9 9.12 -6.02 -16.23
C GLU A 9 8.18 -6.57 -15.16
N ARG A 10 8.34 -7.85 -14.80
CA ARG A 10 7.58 -8.49 -13.73
C ARG A 10 7.82 -7.80 -12.39
N ARG A 11 9.08 -7.53 -12.02
CA ARG A 11 9.43 -6.89 -10.75
C ARG A 11 8.89 -5.47 -10.68
N ALA A 12 9.03 -4.68 -11.74
CA ALA A 12 8.50 -3.33 -11.82
C ALA A 12 6.96 -3.31 -11.75
N GLY A 13 6.29 -4.24 -12.42
CA GLY A 13 4.83 -4.39 -12.36
C GLY A 13 4.34 -4.76 -10.95
N SER A 14 4.99 -5.75 -10.33
CA SER A 14 4.68 -6.17 -8.96
C SER A 14 4.90 -5.05 -7.95
N GLN A 15 6.00 -4.28 -8.05
CA GLN A 15 6.25 -3.13 -7.17
C GLN A 15 5.12 -2.10 -7.20
N ARG A 16 4.59 -1.78 -8.39
CA ARG A 16 3.45 -0.86 -8.53
C ARG A 16 2.18 -1.41 -7.90
N LEU A 17 1.91 -2.71 -8.08
CA LEU A 17 0.75 -3.37 -7.47
C LEU A 17 0.85 -3.39 -5.94
N TYR A 18 2.03 -3.67 -5.39
CA TYR A 18 2.25 -3.66 -3.95
C TYR A 18 2.05 -2.26 -3.36
N ALA A 19 2.61 -1.23 -4.00
CA ALA A 19 2.40 0.15 -3.58
C ALA A 19 0.92 0.55 -3.62
N GLY A 20 0.21 0.21 -4.72
CA GLY A 20 -1.22 0.47 -4.85
C GLY A 20 -2.04 -0.25 -3.78
N PHE A 21 -1.70 -1.50 -3.46
CA PHE A 21 -2.35 -2.27 -2.40
C PHE A 21 -2.19 -1.62 -1.02
N VAL A 22 -0.98 -1.18 -0.68
CA VAL A 22 -0.73 -0.48 0.60
C VAL A 22 -1.55 0.81 0.71
N VAL A 23 -1.60 1.60 -0.36
CA VAL A 23 -2.42 2.83 -0.40
C VAL A 23 -3.91 2.50 -0.23
N LEU A 24 -4.41 1.48 -0.93
CA LEU A 24 -5.79 1.04 -0.84
C LEU A 24 -6.17 0.58 0.58
N VAL A 25 -5.32 -0.22 1.21
CA VAL A 25 -5.53 -0.72 2.58
C VAL A 25 -5.51 0.44 3.58
N GLY A 26 -4.56 1.35 3.48
CA GLY A 26 -4.50 2.54 4.35
C GLY A 26 -5.73 3.44 4.19
N ALA A 27 -6.15 3.72 2.95
CA ALA A 27 -7.36 4.49 2.70
C ALA A 27 -8.61 3.80 3.27
N SER A 28 -8.71 2.47 3.11
CA SER A 28 -9.80 1.66 3.68
C SER A 28 -9.88 1.79 5.19
N ALA A 29 -8.75 1.70 5.89
CA ALA A 29 -8.69 1.88 7.34
C ALA A 29 -9.19 3.28 7.77
N GLY A 30 -8.87 4.33 7.01
CA GLY A 30 -9.37 5.68 7.27
C GLY A 30 -10.88 5.80 7.10
N VAL A 31 -11.43 5.26 6.01
CA VAL A 31 -12.88 5.23 5.78
C VAL A 31 -13.59 4.46 6.89
N MET A 32 -13.04 3.32 7.30
CA MET A 32 -13.62 2.51 8.36
C MET A 32 -13.56 3.22 9.72
N ALA A 33 -12.50 3.99 9.98
CA ALA A 33 -12.42 4.84 11.17
C ALA A 33 -13.53 5.90 11.20
N LEU A 34 -13.81 6.55 10.06
CA LEU A 34 -14.95 7.48 9.95
C LEU A 34 -16.29 6.77 10.21
N SER A 35 -16.47 5.57 9.66
CA SER A 35 -17.66 4.76 9.91
C SER A 35 -17.81 4.37 11.40
N GLY A 36 -16.70 4.27 12.13
CA GLY A 36 -16.66 4.04 13.57
C GLY A 36 -16.84 5.29 14.43
N GLY A 37 -17.10 6.46 13.84
CA GLY A 37 -17.29 7.73 14.56
C GLY A 37 -16.00 8.48 14.89
N ALA A 38 -14.86 8.08 14.32
CA ALA A 38 -13.62 8.84 14.46
C ALA A 38 -13.74 10.21 13.77
N THR A 39 -13.02 11.20 14.30
CA THR A 39 -12.93 12.52 13.65
C THR A 39 -12.15 12.44 12.34
N LEU A 40 -12.31 13.44 11.46
CA LEU A 40 -11.58 13.50 10.19
C LEU A 40 -10.04 13.48 10.39
N VAL A 41 -9.56 14.13 11.45
CA VAL A 41 -8.14 14.14 11.85
C VAL A 41 -7.69 12.73 12.26
N GLN A 42 -8.48 12.02 13.06
CA GLN A 42 -8.16 10.65 13.47
C GLN A 42 -8.16 9.69 12.28
N ALA A 43 -9.13 9.80 11.38
CA ALA A 43 -9.21 8.97 10.19
C ALA A 43 -8.02 9.17 9.25
N THR A 44 -7.60 10.42 9.03
CA THR A 44 -6.41 10.73 8.22
C THR A 44 -5.12 10.26 8.88
N LEU A 45 -5.02 10.35 10.21
CA LEU A 45 -3.89 9.77 10.96
C LEU A 45 -3.83 8.24 10.84
N VAL A 46 -4.96 7.54 10.98
CA VAL A 46 -5.03 6.08 10.84
C VAL A 46 -4.68 5.66 9.42
N ALA A 47 -5.24 6.32 8.41
CA ALA A 47 -4.90 6.05 7.02
C ALA A 47 -3.42 6.29 6.74
N GLY A 48 -2.89 7.43 7.19
CA GLY A 48 -1.48 7.78 7.06
C GLY A 48 -0.56 6.78 7.76
N ALA A 49 -0.88 6.38 8.98
CA ALA A 49 -0.12 5.37 9.72
C ALA A 49 -0.12 4.01 9.01
N GLY A 50 -1.27 3.58 8.47
CA GLY A 50 -1.39 2.35 7.68
C GLY A 50 -0.51 2.38 6.42
N VAL A 51 -0.54 3.49 5.67
CA VAL A 51 0.31 3.67 4.49
C VAL A 51 1.78 3.72 4.86
N LEU A 52 2.15 4.43 5.93
CA LEU A 52 3.53 4.53 6.38
C LEU A 52 4.10 3.17 6.81
N LEU A 53 3.33 2.40 7.60
CA LEU A 53 3.74 1.07 8.04
C LEU A 53 3.83 0.08 6.86
N GLY A 54 2.83 0.07 5.99
CA GLY A 54 2.85 -0.78 4.79
C GLY A 54 3.99 -0.40 3.84
N GLY A 55 4.25 0.90 3.65
CA GLY A 55 5.34 1.41 2.83
C GLY A 55 6.71 1.07 3.41
N ALA A 56 6.88 1.20 4.73
CA ALA A 56 8.09 0.79 5.42
C ALA A 56 8.34 -0.72 5.27
N LEU A 57 7.29 -1.54 5.35
CA LEU A 57 7.38 -2.98 5.12
C LEU A 57 7.77 -3.31 3.68
N LEU A 58 7.19 -2.65 2.69
CA LEU A 58 7.57 -2.84 1.29
C LEU A 58 9.01 -2.40 1.02
N TRP A 59 9.42 -1.27 1.59
CA TRP A 59 10.79 -0.80 1.50
C TRP A 59 11.77 -1.81 2.08
N TRP A 60 11.46 -2.38 3.24
CA TRP A 60 12.25 -3.43 3.85
C TRP A 60 12.29 -4.70 3.00
N LEU A 61 11.14 -5.11 2.43
CA LEU A 61 11.04 -6.29 1.58
C LEU A 61 11.89 -6.15 0.30
N PHE A 62 11.87 -4.98 -0.36
CA PHE A 62 12.68 -4.74 -1.55
C PHE A 62 14.17 -4.53 -1.25
N ARG A 63 14.51 -4.23 0.00
CA ARG A 63 15.90 -4.13 0.47
C ARG A 63 16.51 -5.49 0.75
N ILE A 64 15.71 -6.48 1.18
CA ILE A 64 16.20 -7.81 1.58
C ILE A 64 16.14 -8.83 0.44
N VAL A 65 15.23 -8.64 -0.52
CA VAL A 65 15.03 -9.50 -1.71
C VAL A 65 15.54 -8.82 -2.98
#